data_AF-A0A0D0CH69-F1
#
_entry.id   AF-A0A0D0CH69-F1
#
_cell.length_a   1.000
_cell.length_b   1.000
_cell.length_c   1.000
_cell.angle_alpha   90.00
_cell.angle_beta   90.00
_cell.angle_gamma   90.00
#
_symmetry.space_group_name_H-M   'P 1'
#
loop_
_entity.id
_entity.type
_entity.pdbx_description
1 polymer ?
#
loop_
_entity_poly.entity_id
_entity_poly.type
_entity_poly.pdbx_seq_one_letter_code
_entity_poly.pdbx_strand_id
1 'polypeptide(L)'
;WQTTAKDAFDTLASTSAVFLIEKSPLTSADQLPPFIPLLISPMCNLKQKYSLLAEEPRNEKEVTYQTALLEAEACEAQSKVVMLGMQSSIVLQGIFCERLSSQLAGQEEKQRKRKKGQLNGDGLPRLLTGDDFYNCVADHERTSAIEEVAQQAQKWQWNE
;
A
#
# COMPACT_ATOMS: atom_id res chain seq x y z
N TRP A 1 -10.22 -16.05 23.27
CA TRP A 1 -9.24 -15.04 22.82
C TRP A 1 -8.16 -15.62 21.92
N GLN A 2 -7.53 -16.76 22.25
CA GLN A 2 -6.47 -17.34 21.39
C GLN A 2 -6.99 -17.95 20.06
N THR A 3 -8.22 -18.48 20.04
CA THR A 3 -8.81 -19.08 18.83
C THR A 3 -9.11 -18.04 17.75
N THR A 4 -9.76 -16.94 18.12
CA THR A 4 -10.11 -15.85 17.20
C THR A 4 -8.91 -15.16 16.57
N ALA A 5 -7.79 -15.06 17.28
CA ALA A 5 -6.56 -14.51 16.72
C ALA A 5 -5.95 -15.46 15.69
N LYS A 6 -5.90 -16.76 15.98
CA LYS A 6 -5.43 -17.79 15.04
C LYS A 6 -6.26 -17.81 13.76
N ASP A 7 -7.58 -17.79 13.89
CA ASP A 7 -8.49 -17.79 12.74
C ASP A 7 -8.25 -16.57 11.83
N ALA A 8 -7.95 -15.40 12.41
CA ALA A 8 -7.60 -14.21 11.66
C ALA A 8 -6.24 -14.34 10.94
N PHE A 9 -5.25 -14.96 11.57
CA PHE A 9 -3.96 -15.26 10.93
C PHE A 9 -4.13 -16.22 9.74
N ASP A 10 -4.90 -17.30 9.91
CA ASP A 10 -5.14 -18.30 8.87
C ASP A 10 -5.93 -17.71 7.69
N THR A 11 -6.89 -16.83 7.99
CA THR A 11 -7.63 -16.08 6.98
C THR A 11 -6.68 -15.17 6.19
N LEU A 12 -5.84 -14.40 6.88
CA LEU A 12 -4.92 -13.45 6.24
C LEU A 12 -3.83 -14.16 5.42
N ALA A 13 -3.36 -15.33 5.88
CA ALA A 13 -2.43 -16.18 5.14
C ALA A 13 -2.99 -16.68 3.80
N SER A 14 -4.32 -16.74 3.67
CA SER A 14 -5.02 -17.13 2.44
C SER A 14 -5.30 -15.93 1.50
N THR A 15 -4.84 -14.73 1.84
CA THR A 15 -5.03 -13.51 1.05
C THR A 15 -3.72 -12.99 0.46
N SER A 16 -3.81 -12.01 -0.43
CA SER A 16 -2.64 -11.30 -0.96
C SER A 16 -1.84 -10.53 0.10
N ALA A 17 -2.36 -10.40 1.33
CA ALA A 17 -1.72 -9.72 2.45
C ALA A 17 -0.93 -10.67 3.36
N VAL A 18 -0.62 -11.90 2.91
CA VAL A 18 0.20 -12.88 3.64
C VAL A 18 1.57 -12.32 4.07
N PHE A 19 2.12 -11.40 3.27
CA PHE A 19 3.39 -10.72 3.57
C PHE A 19 3.38 -9.92 4.88
N LEU A 20 2.21 -9.59 5.43
CA LEU A 20 2.09 -8.93 6.75
C LEU A 20 2.36 -9.89 7.92
N ILE A 21 2.23 -11.20 7.71
CA ILE A 21 2.46 -12.24 8.72
C ILE A 21 3.82 -12.90 8.51
N GLU A 22 4.25 -12.97 7.25
CA GLU A 22 5.49 -13.63 6.89
C GLU A 22 6.71 -12.82 7.38
N LYS A 23 7.77 -13.53 7.79
CA LYS A 23 9.03 -12.89 8.23
C LYS A 23 9.95 -12.53 7.06
N SER A 24 9.47 -12.70 5.84
CA SER A 24 10.20 -12.41 4.61
C SER A 24 10.33 -10.89 4.43
N PRO A 25 11.46 -10.39 3.89
CA PRO A 25 11.61 -8.97 3.64
C PRO A 25 10.55 -8.48 2.66
N LEU A 26 9.98 -7.30 2.92
CA LEU A 26 9.03 -6.67 1.99
C LEU A 26 9.69 -6.40 0.65
N THR A 27 8.98 -6.75 -0.41
CA THR A 27 9.34 -6.56 -1.81
C THR A 27 8.44 -5.51 -2.46
N SER A 28 8.83 -5.00 -3.63
CA SER A 28 8.01 -3.99 -4.32
C SER A 28 6.68 -4.55 -4.85
N ALA A 29 6.53 -5.87 -4.87
CA ALA A 29 5.30 -6.57 -5.24
C ALA A 29 4.26 -6.61 -4.10
N ASP A 30 4.66 -6.33 -2.87
CA ASP A 30 3.79 -6.38 -1.70
C ASP A 30 2.92 -5.11 -1.61
N GLN A 31 1.72 -5.19 -2.18
CA GLN A 31 0.78 -4.05 -2.22
C GLN A 31 -0.40 -4.26 -1.28
N LEU A 32 -0.69 -3.21 -0.50
CA LEU A 32 -1.91 -3.15 0.29
C LEU A 32 -3.10 -2.77 -0.61
N PRO A 33 -4.32 -3.25 -0.30
CA PRO A 33 -5.53 -2.80 -0.98
C PRO A 33 -5.64 -1.26 -0.91
N PRO A 34 -5.97 -0.59 -2.02
CA PRO A 34 -6.12 0.85 -2.04
C PRO A 34 -7.28 1.27 -1.14
N PHE A 35 -7.02 2.22 -0.24
CA PHE A 35 -8.07 2.80 0.59
C PHE A 35 -8.84 3.84 -0.22
N ILE A 36 -10.17 3.71 -0.24
CA ILE A 36 -11.08 4.69 -0.84
C ILE A 36 -11.74 5.47 0.31
N PRO A 37 -11.37 6.75 0.51
CA PRO A 37 -12.00 7.56 1.55
C PRO A 37 -13.50 7.70 1.31
N LEU A 38 -14.28 7.64 2.38
CA LEU A 38 -15.72 7.88 2.32
C LEU A 38 -15.98 9.38 2.37
N LEU A 39 -16.89 9.86 1.52
CA LEU A 39 -17.33 11.25 1.55
C LEU A 39 -17.99 11.56 2.90
N ILE A 40 -17.38 12.46 3.65
CA ILE A 40 -17.97 12.99 4.89
C ILE A 40 -18.85 14.18 4.51
N SER A 41 -20.11 14.18 4.98
CA SER A 41 -21.01 15.32 4.76
C SER A 41 -20.36 16.62 5.23
N PRO A 42 -20.48 17.72 4.47
CA PRO A 42 -19.96 19.01 4.87
C PRO A 42 -20.53 19.45 6.23
N MET A 43 -19.67 19.91 7.13
CA MET A 43 -20.05 20.49 8.42
C MET A 43 -20.49 21.96 8.30
N CYS A 44 -20.35 22.55 7.12
CA CYS A 44 -20.42 24.00 6.89
C CYS A 44 -21.85 24.59 6.92
N ASN A 45 -22.88 23.75 6.81
CA ASN A 45 -24.28 24.20 6.63
C ASN A 45 -25.15 24.05 7.89
N LEU A 46 -24.54 23.93 9.08
CA LEU A 46 -25.28 23.82 10.34
C LEU A 46 -26.19 25.06 10.53
N LYS A 47 -25.70 26.29 10.28
CA LYS A 47 -26.48 27.53 10.49
C LYS A 47 -27.76 27.62 9.65
N GLN A 48 -27.77 27.05 8.44
CA GLN A 48 -28.95 27.07 7.58
C GLN A 48 -29.91 25.91 7.89
N LYS A 49 -29.40 24.79 8.42
CA LYS A 49 -30.21 23.63 8.80
C LYS A 49 -30.99 23.81 10.10
N TYR A 50 -30.51 24.65 11.02
CA TYR A 50 -31.10 24.80 12.35
C TYR A 50 -31.82 26.13 12.60
N SER A 51 -32.36 26.77 11.56
CA SER A 51 -33.25 27.92 11.76
C SER A 51 -34.41 27.61 12.72
N LEU A 52 -34.89 26.36 12.70
CA LEU A 52 -35.94 25.86 13.60
C LEU A 52 -35.48 25.62 15.06
N LEU A 53 -34.18 25.41 15.30
CA LEU A 53 -33.65 25.29 16.68
C LEU A 53 -33.41 26.66 17.33
N ALA A 54 -33.48 27.75 16.57
CA ALA A 54 -33.40 29.09 17.10
C ALA A 54 -34.75 29.59 17.66
N GLU A 55 -35.83 28.84 17.45
CA GLU A 55 -37.16 29.15 17.99
C GLU A 55 -37.25 28.78 19.48
N GLU A 56 -37.90 29.65 20.26
CA GLU A 56 -38.14 29.38 21.68
C GLU A 56 -39.12 28.19 21.84
N PRO A 57 -38.72 27.13 22.56
CA PRO A 57 -39.57 25.99 22.79
C PRO A 57 -40.79 26.38 23.64
N ARG A 58 -41.97 25.91 23.24
CA ARG A 58 -43.24 26.23 23.90
C ARG A 58 -43.58 25.27 25.04
N ASN A 59 -42.94 24.11 25.07
CA ASN A 59 -43.22 23.03 26.01
C ASN A 59 -41.93 22.40 26.55
N GLU A 60 -41.98 21.87 27.78
CA GLU A 60 -40.86 21.15 28.42
C GLU A 60 -40.39 19.94 27.59
N LYS A 61 -41.31 19.28 26.87
CA LYS A 61 -40.97 18.21 25.93
C LYS A 61 -40.14 18.71 24.75
N GLU A 62 -40.44 19.90 24.24
CA GLU A 62 -39.67 20.49 23.14
C GLU A 62 -38.27 20.89 23.63
N VAL A 63 -38.16 21.43 24.84
CA VAL A 63 -36.86 21.72 25.48
C VAL A 63 -36.00 20.45 25.51
N THR A 64 -36.54 19.34 26.04
CA THR A 64 -35.80 18.08 26.15
C THR A 64 -35.41 17.51 24.78
N TYR A 65 -36.26 17.60 23.76
CA TYR A 65 -35.91 17.19 22.40
C TYR A 65 -34.83 18.07 21.76
N GLN A 66 -34.92 19.39 21.93
CA GLN A 66 -33.91 20.32 21.42
C GLN A 66 -32.55 20.06 22.08
N THR A 67 -32.52 19.85 23.40
CA THR A 67 -31.28 19.50 24.13
C THR A 67 -30.68 18.19 23.60
N ALA A 68 -31.49 17.13 23.50
CA ALA A 68 -31.01 15.83 23.00
C ALA A 68 -30.51 15.90 21.55
N LEU A 69 -31.14 16.72 20.70
CA LEU A 69 -30.71 16.91 19.31
C LEU A 69 -29.37 17.67 19.25
N LEU A 70 -29.21 18.74 20.03
CA LEU A 70 -27.94 19.49 20.10
C LEU A 70 -26.79 18.61 20.59
N GLU A 71 -27.04 17.75 21.58
CA GLU A 71 -26.05 16.79 22.07
C GLU A 71 -25.68 15.75 21.01
N ALA A 72 -26.67 15.20 20.30
CA ALA A 72 -26.44 14.24 19.22
C ALA A 72 -25.63 14.85 18.07
N GLU A 73 -25.95 16.08 17.68
CA GLU A 73 -25.22 16.83 16.65
C GLU A 73 -23.78 17.15 17.07
N ALA A 74 -23.57 17.53 18.34
CA ALA A 74 -22.22 17.74 18.87
C ALA A 74 -21.40 16.44 18.84
N CYS A 75 -22.01 15.31 19.20
CA CYS A 75 -21.37 13.99 19.13
C CYS A 75 -21.05 13.58 17.68
N GLU A 76 -21.98 13.80 16.75
CA GLU A 76 -21.76 13.52 15.33
C GLU A 76 -20.66 14.40 14.76
N ALA A 77 -20.65 15.69 15.11
CA ALA A 77 -19.61 16.63 14.72
C ALA A 77 -18.22 16.18 15.19
N GLN A 78 -18.10 15.75 16.44
CA GLN A 78 -16.85 15.20 16.96
C GLN A 78 -16.43 13.93 16.21
N SER A 79 -17.37 13.02 15.95
CA SER A 79 -17.11 11.78 15.22
C SER A 79 -16.62 12.05 13.79
N LYS A 80 -17.21 13.03 13.10
CA LYS A 80 -16.79 13.47 11.76
C LYS A 80 -15.36 14.02 11.76
N VAL A 81 -15.00 14.82 12.76
CA VAL A 81 -13.62 15.36 12.91
C VAL A 81 -12.61 14.22 13.09
N VAL A 82 -12.91 13.25 13.97
CA VAL A 82 -12.03 12.10 14.19
C VAL A 82 -11.89 11.25 12.93
N MET A 83 -13.01 10.97 12.25
CA MET A 83 -13.01 10.21 10.99
C MET A 83 -12.20 10.91 9.90
N LEU A 84 -12.32 12.23 9.78
CA LEU A 84 -11.54 13.03 8.83
C LEU A 84 -10.03 12.92 9.11
N GLY A 85 -9.62 12.96 10.39
CA GLY A 85 -8.23 12.76 10.78
C GLY A 85 -7.71 11.36 10.44
N MET A 86 -8.53 10.32 10.67
CA MET A 86 -8.20 8.94 10.33
C MET A 86 -8.06 8.74 8.82
N GLN A 87 -9.04 9.18 8.03
CA GLN A 87 -8.99 9.08 6.57
C GLN A 87 -7.79 9.84 6.00
N SER A 88 -7.52 11.05 6.50
CA SER A 88 -6.37 11.85 6.07
C SER A 88 -5.05 11.12 6.34
N SER A 89 -4.92 10.50 7.51
CA SER A 89 -3.74 9.73 7.89
C SER A 89 -3.53 8.51 6.99
N ILE A 90 -4.61 7.77 6.67
CA ILE A 90 -4.54 6.60 5.77
C ILE A 90 -4.14 7.02 4.35
N VAL A 91 -4.68 8.13 3.83
CA VAL A 91 -4.30 8.66 2.51
C VAL A 91 -2.81 9.01 2.47
N LEU A 92 -2.30 9.70 3.49
CA LEU A 92 -0.88 10.04 3.59
C LEU A 92 0.01 8.80 3.69
N GLN A 93 -0.41 7.79 4.46
CA GLN A 93 0.30 6.51 4.55
C GLN A 93 0.31 5.77 3.22
N GLY A 94 -0.80 5.79 2.46
CA GLY A 94 -0.87 5.22 1.12
C GLY A 94 0.16 5.84 0.18
N ILE A 95 0.22 7.18 0.13
CA ILE A 95 1.21 7.92 -0.67
C ILE A 95 2.64 7.57 -0.25
N PHE A 96 2.89 7.47 1.05
CA PHE A 96 4.20 7.08 1.57
C PHE A 96 4.60 5.67 1.14
N CYS A 97 3.69 4.70 1.27
CA CYS A 97 3.91 3.32 0.88
C CYS A 97 4.16 3.18 -0.63
N GLU A 98 3.46 3.94 -1.46
CA GLU A 98 3.67 3.98 -2.91
C GLU A 98 5.10 4.45 -3.26
N ARG A 99 5.56 5.52 -2.60
CA ARG A 99 6.94 6.03 -2.76
C ARG A 99 7.97 5.01 -2.31
N LEU A 100 7.75 4.37 -1.17
CA LEU A 100 8.64 3.34 -0.64
C LEU A 100 8.73 2.15 -1.60
N SER A 101 7.58 1.67 -2.08
CA SER A 101 7.49 0.56 -3.04
C SER A 101 8.23 0.88 -4.34
N SER A 102 8.11 2.12 -4.82
CA SER A 102 8.83 2.59 -6.02
C SER A 102 10.35 2.61 -5.83
N GLN A 103 10.82 3.08 -4.66
CA GLN A 103 12.25 3.05 -4.32
C GLN A 103 12.77 1.62 -4.22
N LEU A 104 11.99 0.74 -3.60
CA LEU A 104 12.34 -0.65 -3.41
C LEU A 104 12.41 -1.38 -4.76
N ALA A 105 11.45 -1.13 -5.67
CA ALA A 105 11.48 -1.64 -7.04
C ALA A 105 12.76 -1.21 -7.78
N GLY A 106 13.15 0.07 -7.66
CA GLY A 106 14.37 0.58 -8.25
C GLY A 106 15.63 -0.06 -7.66
N GLN A 107 15.66 -0.31 -6.36
CA GLN A 107 16.76 -0.99 -5.70
C GLN A 107 16.85 -2.47 -6.10
N GLU A 108 15.73 -3.18 -6.11
CA GLU A 108 15.63 -4.57 -6.55
C GLU A 108 16.12 -4.71 -7.99
N GLU A 109 15.68 -3.85 -8.89
CA GLU A 109 16.11 -3.85 -10.29
C GLU A 109 17.62 -3.55 -10.42
N LYS A 110 18.14 -2.59 -9.65
CA LYS A 110 19.59 -2.31 -9.63
C LYS A 110 20.39 -3.51 -9.12
N GLN A 111 19.90 -4.22 -8.11
CA GLN A 111 20.55 -5.43 -7.60
C GLN A 111 20.50 -6.57 -8.62
N ARG A 112 19.37 -6.74 -9.33
CA ARG A 112 19.25 -7.72 -10.42
C ARG A 112 20.23 -7.42 -11.54
N LYS A 113 20.34 -6.16 -11.98
CA LYS A 113 21.31 -5.73 -13.00
C LYS A 113 22.76 -5.94 -12.58
N ARG A 114 23.11 -5.67 -11.32
CA ARG A 114 24.46 -5.93 -10.79
C ARG A 114 24.84 -7.41 -10.87
N LYS A 115 23.92 -8.31 -10.50
CA LYS A 115 24.15 -9.76 -10.61
C LYS A 115 24.27 -10.22 -12.07
N LYS A 116 23.54 -9.56 -12.97
CA LYS A 116 23.45 -9.95 -14.38
C LYS A 116 24.68 -9.58 -15.23
N GLY A 117 25.43 -8.53 -14.86
CA GLY A 117 26.62 -8.07 -15.60
C GLY A 117 27.96 -8.54 -15.03
N GLN A 118 27.96 -9.43 -14.03
CA GLN A 118 29.17 -9.84 -13.33
C GLN A 118 29.46 -11.32 -13.61
N LEU A 119 30.66 -11.63 -14.12
CA LEU A 119 31.11 -13.01 -14.34
C LEU A 119 31.04 -13.86 -13.05
N ASN A 120 31.15 -13.19 -11.89
CA ASN A 120 30.99 -13.79 -10.57
C ASN A 120 29.86 -13.04 -9.84
N GLY A 121 28.64 -13.62 -9.83
CA GLY A 121 27.44 -13.01 -9.24
C GLY A 121 27.50 -12.76 -7.71
N ASP A 122 28.51 -13.34 -7.04
CA ASP A 122 28.73 -13.25 -5.59
C ASP A 122 29.42 -11.92 -5.19
N GLY A 123 29.99 -11.18 -6.15
CA GLY A 123 30.70 -9.92 -5.90
C GLY A 123 32.05 -10.06 -5.16
N LEU A 124 32.46 -11.29 -4.83
CA LEU A 124 33.73 -11.59 -4.17
C LEU A 124 34.84 -11.82 -5.20
N PRO A 125 36.06 -11.28 -4.98
CA PRO A 125 37.21 -11.58 -5.81
C PRO A 125 37.54 -13.08 -5.69
N ARG A 126 37.56 -13.78 -6.82
CA ARG A 126 37.88 -15.21 -6.89
C ARG A 126 38.97 -15.40 -7.94
N LEU A 127 40.02 -16.14 -7.61
CA LEU A 127 41.03 -16.54 -8.57
C LEU A 127 40.45 -17.70 -9.38
N LEU A 128 40.19 -17.47 -10.67
CA LEU A 128 39.72 -18.51 -11.58
C LEU A 128 40.92 -19.09 -12.33
N THR A 129 40.96 -20.41 -12.44
CA THR A 129 41.89 -21.11 -13.34
C THR A 129 41.49 -20.82 -14.79
N GLY A 130 42.42 -20.91 -15.75
CA GLY A 130 42.14 -20.53 -17.15
C GLY A 130 40.91 -21.22 -17.76
N ASP A 131 40.73 -22.52 -17.48
CA ASP A 131 39.57 -23.28 -17.97
C ASP A 131 38.26 -22.86 -17.29
N ASP A 132 38.29 -22.58 -15.99
CA ASP A 132 37.13 -22.10 -15.22
C ASP A 132 36.66 -20.73 -15.72
N PHE A 133 37.62 -19.84 -16.02
CA PHE A 133 37.34 -18.53 -16.60
C PHE A 133 36.69 -18.66 -17.99
N TYR A 134 37.26 -19.51 -18.85
CA TYR A 134 36.73 -19.71 -20.21
C TYR A 134 35.29 -20.20 -20.19
N ASN A 135 34.99 -21.19 -19.33
CA ASN A 135 33.63 -21.72 -19.17
C ASN A 135 32.66 -20.65 -18.65
N CYS A 136 33.06 -19.84 -17.66
CA CYS A 136 32.23 -18.74 -17.16
C CYS A 136 31.93 -17.68 -18.23
N VAL A 137 32.90 -17.33 -19.08
CA VAL A 137 32.69 -16.39 -20.19
C VAL A 137 31.73 -16.97 -21.23
N ALA A 138 31.94 -18.22 -21.64
CA ALA A 138 31.10 -18.88 -22.63
C ALA A 138 29.63 -19.01 -22.18
N ASP A 139 29.40 -19.31 -20.89
CA ASP A 139 28.07 -19.37 -20.32
C ASP A 139 27.41 -17.99 -20.20
N HIS A 140 28.19 -16.95 -19.87
CA HIS A 140 27.72 -15.57 -19.84
C HIS A 140 27.30 -15.05 -21.23
N GLU A 141 28.08 -15.34 -22.26
CA GLU A 141 27.75 -14.98 -23.65
C GLU A 141 26.51 -15.72 -24.13
N ARG A 142 26.40 -17.03 -23.85
CA ARG A 142 25.23 -17.83 -24.22
C ARG A 142 23.95 -17.30 -23.54
N THR A 143 24.01 -16.99 -22.25
CA THR A 143 22.85 -16.45 -21.51
C THR A 143 22.46 -15.05 -21.99
N SER A 144 23.44 -14.18 -22.29
CA SER A 144 23.18 -12.85 -22.85
C SER A 144 22.51 -12.91 -24.21
N ALA A 145 22.96 -13.81 -25.10
CA ALA A 145 22.35 -13.99 -26.42
C ALA A 145 20.90 -14.47 -26.35
N ILE A 146 20.58 -15.41 -25.43
CA ILE A 146 19.22 -15.91 -25.23
C ILE A 146 18.28 -14.78 -24.77
N GLU A 147 18.75 -13.91 -23.87
CA GLU A 147 17.95 -12.81 -23.35
C GLU A 147 17.74 -11.68 -24.36
N GLU A 148 18.73 -11.39 -25.22
CA GLU A 148 18.57 -10.41 -26.31
C GLU A 148 17.48 -10.86 -27.30
N VAL A 149 17.45 -12.15 -27.64
CA VAL A 149 16.41 -12.73 -28.49
C VAL A 149 15.03 -12.64 -27.80
N ALA A 150 14.95 -12.93 -26.50
CA ALA A 150 13.71 -12.84 -25.75
C ALA A 150 13.18 -11.38 -25.63
N GLN A 151 14.08 -10.41 -25.42
CA GLN A 151 13.72 -8.99 -25.39
C GLN A 151 13.25 -8.47 -26.74
N GLN A 152 13.89 -8.92 -27.83
CA GLN A 152 13.43 -8.59 -29.18
C GLN A 152 12.04 -9.16 -29.43
N ALA A 153 11.81 -10.44 -29.11
CA ALA A 153 10.49 -11.08 -29.27
C ALA A 153 9.38 -10.35 -28.50
N GLN A 154 9.63 -9.94 -27.25
CA GLN A 154 8.68 -9.13 -26.48
C GLN A 154 8.41 -7.75 -27.12
N LYS A 155 9.43 -7.10 -27.68
CA LYS A 155 9.28 -5.80 -28.35
C LYS A 155 8.44 -5.88 -29.62
N TRP A 156 8.56 -6.97 -30.39
CA TRP A 156 7.73 -7.20 -31.57
C TRP A 156 6.26 -7.40 -31.19
N GLN A 157 5.99 -8.17 -30.13
CA GLN A 157 4.64 -8.47 -29.66
C GLN A 157 3.86 -7.24 -29.12
N TRP A 158 4.57 -6.19 -28.69
CA TRP A 158 3.96 -4.94 -28.21
C TRP A 158 3.69 -3.89 -29.30
N ASN A 159 4.28 -4.07 -30.49
CA ASN A 159 4.20 -3.11 -31.60
C ASN A 159 3.19 -3.52 -32.69
N GLU A 160 2.39 -4.56 -32.43
CA GLU A 160 1.36 -5.13 -33.32
C GLU A 160 -0.01 -5.07 -32.64
#